data_AF-A0A1C3XGH7-F1
#
_entry.id   AF-A0A1C3XGH7-F1
#
_cell.length_a   1.000
_cell.length_b   1.000
_cell.length_c   1.000
_cell.angle_alpha   90.00
_cell.angle_beta   90.00
_cell.angle_gamma   90.00
#
_symmetry.space_group_name_H-M   'P 1'
#
loop_
_entity.id
_entity.type
_entity.pdbx_description
1 polymer ?
#
loop_
_entity_poly.entity_id
_entity_poly.type
_entity_poly.pdbx_seq_one_letter_code
_entity_poly.pdbx_strand_id
1 'polypeptide(L)'
;MRTIGLAGGSSIRELGPISDVSLFFDCLRIHVEAAHPEQDWALLTDRLYRRYLRLEDLDQASALMKQVQSIFAAVPTASGIAWDPDLVGNREKTFLNPKLPTLADLFEKYFEHFTYCVQSSRLNYEAFKNYPNYSYEPVRIVIADLPGLARDQNKPLAEYDTLEGKPFWLR
;
A
#
# COMPACT_ATOMS: atom_id res chain seq x y z
N MET A 1 10.05 -6.84 -15.22
CA MET A 1 9.47 -5.79 -14.36
C MET A 1 9.29 -6.37 -12.97
N ARG A 2 9.74 -5.67 -11.92
CA ARG A 2 9.51 -6.11 -10.55
C ARG A 2 8.10 -5.70 -10.13
N THR A 3 7.27 -6.66 -9.77
CA THR A 3 5.92 -6.40 -9.26
C THR A 3 5.98 -6.14 -7.76
N ILE A 4 5.24 -5.12 -7.33
CA ILE A 4 5.06 -4.73 -5.94
C ILE A 4 3.68 -5.22 -5.48
N GLY A 5 3.61 -5.67 -4.24
CA GLY A 5 2.38 -6.16 -3.63
C GLY A 5 2.21 -5.67 -2.21
N LEU A 6 1.05 -5.98 -1.65
CA LEU A 6 0.74 -5.81 -0.25
C LEU A 6 0.73 -7.18 0.42
N ALA A 7 1.49 -7.33 1.50
CA ALA A 7 1.44 -8.50 2.37
C ALA A 7 0.65 -8.16 3.64
N GLY A 8 -0.04 -9.15 4.22
CA GLY A 8 -0.68 -9.04 5.53
C GLY A 8 -1.22 -10.40 5.97
N GLY A 9 -0.85 -10.86 7.17
CA GLY A 9 -1.10 -12.25 7.57
C GLY A 9 -0.46 -13.23 6.59
N SER A 10 -1.19 -14.29 6.26
CA SER A 10 -0.80 -15.31 5.28
C SER A 10 -1.07 -14.92 3.82
N SER A 11 -1.41 -13.65 3.55
CA SER A 11 -1.87 -13.18 2.25
C SER A 11 -0.92 -12.20 1.59
N ILE A 12 -0.78 -12.34 0.26
CA ILE A 12 -0.09 -11.36 -0.61
C ILE A 12 -1.00 -11.02 -1.79
N ARG A 13 -1.10 -9.73 -2.10
CA ARG A 13 -1.91 -9.20 -3.20
C ARG A 13 -1.09 -8.26 -4.07
N GLU A 14 -0.98 -8.57 -5.36
CA GLU A 14 -0.23 -7.76 -6.31
C GLU A 14 -0.93 -6.41 -6.56
N LEU A 15 -0.15 -5.34 -6.64
CA LEU A 15 -0.63 -3.98 -6.90
C LEU A 15 -0.20 -3.49 -8.29
N GLY A 16 1.03 -3.79 -8.69
CA GLY A 16 1.56 -3.42 -9.99
C GLY A 16 3.06 -3.14 -9.95
N PRO A 17 3.64 -2.58 -11.03
CA PRO A 17 5.00 -2.07 -11.02
C PRO A 17 5.25 -1.00 -9.95
N ILE A 18 6.54 -0.74 -9.73
CA ILE A 18 7.02 0.35 -8.87
C ILE A 18 6.39 1.71 -9.23
N SER A 19 6.25 2.01 -10.53
CA SER A 19 5.63 3.24 -11.04
C SER A 19 4.20 3.41 -10.52
N ASP A 20 3.38 2.37 -10.61
CA ASP A 20 1.97 2.42 -10.21
C ASP A 20 1.83 2.62 -8.70
N VAL A 21 2.60 1.88 -7.91
CA VAL A 21 2.56 2.00 -6.45
C VAL A 21 3.09 3.35 -5.99
N SER A 22 4.15 3.85 -6.62
CA SER A 22 4.67 5.20 -6.33
C SER A 22 3.62 6.26 -6.65
N LEU A 23 2.96 6.16 -7.81
CA LEU A 23 1.91 7.09 -8.23
C LEU A 23 0.73 7.09 -7.26
N PHE A 24 0.31 5.95 -6.73
CA PHE A 24 -0.73 5.88 -5.69
C PHE A 24 -0.37 6.73 -4.47
N PHE A 25 0.85 6.57 -3.93
CA PHE A 25 1.29 7.33 -2.77
C PHE A 25 1.53 8.80 -3.08
N ASP A 26 1.97 9.14 -4.29
CA ASP A 26 2.11 10.53 -4.71
C ASP A 26 0.73 11.21 -4.82
N CYS A 27 -0.28 10.53 -5.38
CA CYS A 27 -1.66 11.00 -5.38
C CYS A 27 -2.19 11.18 -3.96
N LEU A 28 -1.88 10.27 -3.04
CA LEU A 28 -2.30 10.36 -1.64
C LEU A 28 -1.68 11.61 -0.99
N ARG A 29 -0.39 11.87 -1.19
CA ARG A 29 0.27 13.07 -0.65
C ARG A 29 -0.31 14.36 -1.22
N ILE A 30 -0.52 14.41 -2.54
CA ILE A 30 -0.96 15.62 -3.25
C ILE A 30 -2.43 15.93 -2.98
N HIS A 31 -3.32 14.93 -3.05
CA HIS A 31 -4.77 15.15 -3.04
C HIS A 31 -5.41 14.93 -1.68
N VAL A 32 -4.72 14.27 -0.74
CA VAL A 32 -5.27 13.96 0.59
C VAL A 32 -4.46 14.66 1.68
N GLU A 33 -3.17 14.33 1.82
CA GLU A 33 -2.34 14.86 2.91
C GLU A 33 -2.20 16.40 2.84
N ALA A 34 -1.94 16.95 1.66
CA ALA A 34 -1.83 18.40 1.48
C ALA A 34 -3.17 19.14 1.63
N ALA A 35 -4.29 18.49 1.33
CA ALA A 35 -5.63 19.08 1.39
C ALA A 35 -6.26 19.01 2.80
N HIS A 36 -5.86 18.02 3.59
CA HIS A 36 -6.44 17.70 4.90
C HIS A 36 -5.36 17.54 5.99
N PRO A 37 -4.48 18.54 6.23
CA PRO A 37 -3.32 18.39 7.12
C PRO A 37 -3.68 18.16 8.60
N GLU A 38 -4.94 18.30 8.99
CA GLU A 38 -5.44 18.07 10.35
C GLU A 38 -5.46 16.60 10.77
N GLN A 39 -5.40 15.66 9.83
CA GLN A 39 -5.37 14.23 10.12
C GLN A 39 -3.94 13.68 10.09
N ASP A 40 -3.70 12.67 10.91
CA ASP A 40 -2.41 11.95 10.92
C ASP A 40 -2.33 10.97 9.74
N TRP A 41 -2.03 11.51 8.56
CA TRP A 41 -1.81 10.71 7.35
C TRP A 41 -0.52 9.89 7.38
N ALA A 42 0.37 10.12 8.35
CA ALA A 42 1.66 9.44 8.45
C ALA A 42 1.50 7.91 8.59
N LEU A 43 0.36 7.42 9.09
CA LEU A 43 0.06 5.99 9.05
C LEU A 43 0.06 5.41 7.63
N LEU A 44 -0.40 6.18 6.64
CA LEU A 44 -0.40 5.78 5.22
C LEU A 44 0.85 6.28 4.48
N THR A 45 1.22 7.56 4.65
CA THR A 45 2.28 8.22 3.87
C THR A 45 3.69 7.94 4.37
N ASP A 46 3.84 7.46 5.61
CA ASP A 46 5.11 7.03 6.21
C ASP A 46 5.09 5.55 6.60
N ARG A 47 4.20 5.11 7.51
CA ARG A 47 4.23 3.73 8.02
C ARG A 47 3.89 2.71 6.94
N LEU A 48 2.73 2.80 6.28
CA LEU A 48 2.39 1.86 5.20
C LEU A 48 3.34 2.01 4.01
N TYR A 49 3.64 3.25 3.61
CA TYR A 49 4.54 3.55 2.49
C TYR A 49 5.94 2.97 2.70
N ARG A 50 6.55 3.19 3.87
CA ARG A 50 7.97 2.88 4.10
C ARG A 50 8.20 1.65 4.95
N ARG A 51 7.36 1.46 5.96
CA ARG A 51 7.55 0.50 7.04
C ARG A 51 6.52 -0.62 6.95
N TYR A 52 5.68 -0.73 7.97
CA TYR A 52 4.57 -1.63 8.11
C TYR A 52 3.56 -1.00 9.08
N LEU A 53 2.31 -1.44 9.03
CA LEU A 53 1.28 -1.09 10.01
C LEU A 53 1.37 -2.01 11.22
N ARG A 54 1.37 -1.43 12.42
CA ARG A 54 1.30 -2.19 13.66
C ARG A 54 -0.11 -2.72 13.87
N LEU A 55 -0.26 -3.72 14.72
CA LEU A 55 -1.56 -4.34 14.98
C LEU A 55 -2.56 -3.31 15.53
N GLU A 56 -2.11 -2.45 16.45
CA GLU A 56 -2.89 -1.38 17.05
C GLU A 56 -3.28 -0.26 16.07
N ASP A 57 -2.51 -0.09 14.99
CA ASP A 57 -2.76 0.95 13.98
C ASP A 57 -3.80 0.53 12.93
N LEU A 58 -4.17 -0.77 12.87
CA LEU A 58 -4.96 -1.31 11.77
C LEU A 58 -6.36 -0.68 11.67
N ASP A 59 -7.01 -0.34 12.78
CA ASP A 59 -8.33 0.29 12.77
C ASP A 59 -8.26 1.71 12.21
N GLN A 60 -7.32 2.51 12.72
CA GLN A 60 -7.13 3.88 12.28
C GLN A 60 -6.68 3.92 10.80
N ALA A 61 -5.72 3.10 10.41
CA ALA A 61 -5.26 3.01 9.02
C ALA A 61 -6.39 2.59 8.07
N SER A 62 -7.30 1.70 8.49
CA SER A 62 -8.48 1.34 7.70
C SER A 62 -9.47 2.48 7.54
N ALA A 63 -9.70 3.26 8.60
CA ALA A 63 -10.54 4.44 8.53
C ALA A 63 -9.95 5.49 7.58
N LEU A 64 -8.64 5.77 7.70
CA LEU A 64 -7.92 6.70 6.81
C LEU A 64 -7.98 6.22 5.35
N MET A 65 -7.76 4.93 5.09
CA MET A 65 -7.79 4.40 3.72
C MET A 65 -9.17 4.54 3.07
N LYS A 66 -10.26 4.34 3.84
CA LYS A 66 -11.63 4.60 3.36
C LYS A 66 -11.89 6.07 3.07
N GLN A 67 -11.30 6.97 3.85
CA GLN A 67 -11.36 8.41 3.58
C GLN A 67 -10.58 8.77 2.31
N VAL A 68 -9.38 8.21 2.12
CA VAL A 68 -8.61 8.35 0.86
C VAL A 68 -9.44 7.90 -0.33
N GLN A 69 -10.09 6.73 -0.25
CA GLN A 69 -10.96 6.24 -1.31
C GLN A 69 -12.11 7.21 -1.62
N SER A 70 -12.72 7.77 -0.57
CA SER A 70 -13.84 8.71 -0.70
C SER A 70 -13.40 10.04 -1.33
N ILE A 71 -12.22 10.56 -0.96
CA ILE A 71 -11.63 11.76 -1.55
C ILE A 71 -11.27 11.49 -3.02
N PHE A 72 -10.63 10.35 -3.30
CA PHE A 72 -10.23 9.94 -4.65
C PHE A 72 -11.42 9.76 -5.60
N ALA A 73 -12.61 9.43 -5.09
CA ALA A 73 -13.83 9.34 -5.88
C ALA A 73 -14.29 10.72 -6.41
N ALA A 74 -13.84 11.81 -5.79
CA ALA A 74 -14.10 13.18 -6.25
C ALA A 74 -13.00 13.73 -7.17
N VAL A 75 -11.87 13.03 -7.34
CA VAL A 75 -10.73 13.50 -8.14
C VAL A 75 -10.77 12.82 -9.52
N PRO A 76 -11.00 13.57 -10.61
CA PRO A 76 -10.98 13.01 -11.95
C PRO A 76 -9.57 12.57 -12.36
N THR A 77 -9.42 11.36 -12.91
CA THR A 77 -8.12 10.81 -13.33
C THR A 77 -7.40 11.69 -14.37
N ALA A 78 -8.17 12.32 -15.26
CA ALA A 78 -7.64 13.13 -16.35
C ALA A 78 -6.96 14.43 -15.87
N SER A 79 -7.39 15.00 -14.74
CA SER A 79 -6.84 16.24 -14.18
C SER A 79 -6.07 16.03 -12.88
N GLY A 80 -6.29 14.90 -12.19
CA GLY A 80 -5.62 14.56 -10.93
C GLY A 80 -4.21 13.99 -11.11
N ILE A 81 -3.86 13.54 -12.32
CA ILE A 81 -2.54 12.96 -12.62
C ILE A 81 -1.96 13.64 -13.86
N ALA A 82 -0.71 14.10 -13.74
CA ALA A 82 0.12 14.44 -14.89
C ALA A 82 0.70 13.14 -15.47
N TRP A 83 -0.01 12.55 -16.43
CA TRP A 83 0.38 11.27 -17.02
C TRP A 83 1.69 11.39 -17.80
N ASP A 84 2.65 10.51 -17.49
CA ASP A 84 3.82 10.30 -18.33
C ASP A 84 3.38 9.63 -19.65
N PRO A 85 3.60 10.27 -20.82
CA PRO A 85 3.26 9.70 -22.11
C PRO A 85 3.85 8.31 -22.35
N ASP A 86 5.00 8.00 -21.74
CA ASP A 86 5.67 6.70 -21.88
C ASP A 86 4.97 5.55 -21.14
N LEU A 87 4.06 5.87 -20.21
CA LEU A 87 3.26 4.90 -19.46
C LEU A 87 1.92 4.61 -20.16
N VAL A 88 1.35 5.58 -20.88
CA VAL A 88 0.00 5.47 -21.44
C VAL A 88 -0.05 4.37 -22.50
N GLY A 89 -0.80 3.30 -22.21
CA GLY A 89 -0.97 2.16 -23.12
C GLY A 89 0.16 1.11 -23.06
N ASN A 90 1.20 1.32 -22.23
CA ASN A 90 2.29 0.39 -22.09
C ASN A 90 2.09 -0.55 -20.88
N ARG A 91 1.52 -1.74 -21.14
CA ARG A 91 1.25 -2.77 -20.11
C ARG A 91 2.51 -3.36 -19.47
N GLU A 92 3.68 -3.17 -20.08
CA GLU A 92 4.98 -3.58 -19.48
C GLU A 92 5.50 -2.56 -18.46
N LYS A 93 4.87 -1.39 -18.35
CA LYS A 93 5.28 -0.31 -17.44
C LYS A 93 4.19 0.13 -16.46
N THR A 94 2.91 -0.12 -16.78
CA THR A 94 1.78 0.20 -15.90
C THR A 94 0.64 -0.78 -16.07
N PHE A 95 0.00 -1.14 -14.95
CA PHE A 95 -1.25 -1.88 -14.92
C PHE A 95 -2.47 -0.96 -14.83
N LEU A 96 -2.26 0.33 -14.55
CA LEU A 96 -3.30 1.33 -14.42
C LEU A 96 -3.96 1.63 -15.77
N ASN A 97 -5.25 1.96 -15.71
CA ASN A 97 -6.03 2.35 -16.88
C ASN A 97 -6.39 3.84 -16.80
N PRO A 98 -5.70 4.73 -17.54
CA PRO A 98 -5.93 6.18 -17.46
C PRO A 98 -7.32 6.61 -17.94
N LYS A 99 -8.10 5.70 -18.56
CA LYS A 99 -9.47 5.96 -19.00
C LYS A 99 -10.51 5.84 -17.88
N LEU A 100 -10.13 5.34 -16.71
CA LEU A 100 -11.04 5.25 -15.57
C LEU A 100 -11.36 6.65 -15.04
N PRO A 101 -12.61 6.95 -14.65
CA PRO A 101 -13.05 8.33 -14.50
C PRO A 101 -12.45 9.02 -13.27
N THR A 102 -12.28 8.30 -12.16
CA THR A 102 -11.76 8.86 -10.91
C THR A 102 -10.52 8.11 -10.40
N LEU A 103 -9.78 8.73 -9.49
CA LEU A 103 -8.67 8.06 -8.81
C LEU A 103 -9.15 6.85 -7.98
N ALA A 104 -10.39 6.87 -7.49
CA ALA A 104 -10.94 5.73 -6.76
C ALA A 104 -11.12 4.51 -7.68
N ASP A 105 -11.59 4.74 -8.90
CA ASP A 105 -11.71 3.69 -9.93
C ASP A 105 -10.31 3.21 -10.37
N LEU A 106 -9.39 4.15 -10.59
CA LEU A 106 -8.03 3.87 -11.02
C LEU A 106 -7.30 2.94 -10.06
N PHE A 107 -7.48 3.18 -8.75
CA PHE A 107 -6.83 2.46 -7.66
C PHE A 107 -7.77 1.50 -6.92
N GLU A 108 -8.89 1.09 -7.50
CA GLU A 108 -9.89 0.22 -6.87
C GLU A 108 -9.25 -1.00 -6.19
N LYS A 109 -8.39 -1.72 -6.94
CA LYS A 109 -7.66 -2.89 -6.44
C LYS A 109 -6.77 -2.58 -5.24
N TYR A 110 -6.23 -1.38 -5.12
CA TYR A 110 -5.38 -1.00 -3.99
C TYR A 110 -6.20 -0.96 -2.70
N PHE A 111 -7.40 -0.38 -2.76
CA PHE A 111 -8.32 -0.31 -1.62
C PHE A 111 -8.86 -1.68 -1.22
N GLU A 112 -9.22 -2.51 -2.21
CA GLU A 112 -9.67 -3.90 -1.98
C GLU A 112 -8.56 -4.75 -1.36
N HIS A 113 -7.37 -4.73 -1.96
CA HIS A 113 -6.22 -5.49 -1.48
C HIS A 113 -5.77 -5.04 -0.09
N PHE A 114 -5.80 -3.73 0.17
CA PHE A 114 -5.55 -3.19 1.51
C PHE A 114 -6.52 -3.76 2.54
N THR A 115 -7.82 -3.67 2.26
CA THR A 115 -8.85 -4.22 3.16
C THR A 115 -8.65 -5.71 3.42
N TYR A 116 -8.36 -6.47 2.37
CA TYR A 116 -8.11 -7.91 2.47
C TYR A 116 -6.87 -8.23 3.32
N CYS A 117 -5.74 -7.57 3.10
CA CYS A 117 -4.52 -7.80 3.86
C CYS A 117 -4.66 -7.40 5.33
N VAL A 118 -5.38 -6.31 5.64
CA VAL A 118 -5.71 -5.94 7.02
C VAL A 118 -6.55 -7.04 7.70
N GLN A 119 -7.59 -7.53 7.02
CA GLN A 119 -8.44 -8.60 7.56
C GLN A 119 -7.64 -9.89 7.78
N SER A 120 -6.82 -10.30 6.80
CA SER A 120 -5.98 -11.49 6.91
C SER A 120 -4.97 -11.37 8.06
N SER A 121 -4.34 -10.21 8.22
CA SER A 121 -3.40 -9.93 9.31
C SER A 121 -4.07 -10.04 10.69
N ARG A 122 -5.29 -9.51 10.85
CA ARG A 122 -6.08 -9.66 12.09
C ARG A 122 -6.48 -11.09 12.37
N LEU A 123 -7.03 -11.78 11.36
CA LEU A 123 -7.49 -13.16 11.51
C LEU A 123 -6.34 -14.10 11.89
N ASN A 124 -5.18 -13.95 11.24
CA ASN A 124 -3.99 -14.70 11.61
C ASN A 124 -3.57 -14.40 13.05
N TYR A 125 -3.48 -13.13 13.44
CA TYR A 125 -3.10 -12.77 14.80
C TYR A 125 -4.05 -13.39 15.83
N GLU A 126 -5.36 -13.23 15.66
CA GLU A 126 -6.35 -13.77 16.60
C GLU A 126 -6.33 -15.30 16.67
N ALA A 127 -6.12 -15.98 15.54
CA ALA A 127 -6.04 -17.43 15.49
C ALA A 127 -4.77 -17.99 16.15
N PHE A 128 -3.64 -17.30 16.01
CA PHE A 128 -2.32 -17.85 16.35
C PHE A 128 -1.61 -17.15 17.51
N LYS A 129 -2.12 -16.04 18.08
CA LYS A 129 -1.45 -15.28 19.16
C LYS A 129 -1.06 -16.10 20.40
N ASN A 130 -1.72 -17.23 20.64
CA ASN A 130 -1.43 -18.13 21.76
C ASN A 130 -0.46 -19.28 21.39
N TYR A 131 -0.07 -19.41 20.12
CA TYR A 131 0.87 -20.44 19.68
C TYR A 131 2.29 -20.06 20.11
N PRO A 132 3.07 -21.03 20.64
CA PRO A 132 4.46 -20.77 20.97
C PRO A 132 5.23 -20.23 19.77
N ASN A 133 5.98 -19.14 19.99
CA ASN A 133 6.81 -18.46 18.97
C ASN A 133 6.03 -17.80 17.82
N TYR A 134 4.70 -17.69 17.89
CA TYR A 134 3.97 -16.88 16.92
C TYR A 134 4.28 -15.39 17.13
N SER A 135 4.42 -14.66 16.02
CA SER A 135 4.57 -13.21 16.01
C SER A 135 3.63 -12.61 14.97
N TYR A 136 3.21 -11.37 15.23
CA TYR A 136 2.31 -10.65 14.35
C TYR A 136 2.89 -10.51 12.93
N GLU A 137 2.11 -10.90 11.93
CA GLU A 137 2.43 -10.79 10.51
C GLU A 137 1.80 -9.51 9.93
N PRO A 138 2.59 -8.43 9.75
CA PRO A 138 2.02 -7.09 9.57
C PRO A 138 1.57 -6.82 8.15
N VAL A 139 0.76 -5.76 8.01
CA VAL A 139 0.43 -5.18 6.71
C VAL A 139 1.58 -4.31 6.22
N ARG A 140 2.17 -4.62 5.06
CA ARG A 140 3.27 -3.85 4.47
C ARG A 140 3.38 -4.03 2.97
N ILE A 141 4.02 -3.06 2.31
CA ILE A 141 4.37 -3.14 0.89
C ILE A 141 5.63 -3.99 0.72
N VAL A 142 5.58 -4.96 -0.20
CA VAL A 142 6.64 -5.94 -0.46
C VAL A 142 6.92 -6.07 -1.95
N ILE A 143 8.07 -6.64 -2.29
CA ILE A 143 8.29 -7.21 -3.62
C ILE A 143 7.47 -8.50 -3.73
N ALA A 144 6.66 -8.64 -4.80
CA ALA A 144 5.69 -9.72 -4.93
C ALA A 144 6.26 -11.02 -5.55
N ASP A 145 7.49 -11.01 -6.08
CA ASP A 145 8.14 -12.25 -6.50
C ASP A 145 8.59 -13.10 -5.31
N LEU A 146 8.72 -14.42 -5.49
CA LEU A 146 9.08 -15.33 -4.40
C LEU A 146 10.38 -14.94 -3.67
N PRO A 147 11.48 -14.57 -4.35
CA PRO A 147 12.71 -14.17 -3.68
C PRO A 147 12.55 -12.87 -2.87
N GLY A 148 11.90 -11.87 -3.44
CA GLY A 148 11.68 -10.57 -2.81
C GLY A 148 10.71 -10.67 -1.63
N LEU A 149 9.67 -11.48 -1.76
CA LEU A 149 8.75 -11.80 -0.68
C LEU A 149 9.48 -12.50 0.46
N ALA A 150 10.26 -13.55 0.19
CA ALA A 150 11.00 -14.26 1.22
C ALA A 150 12.00 -13.33 1.94
N ARG A 151 12.66 -12.44 1.19
CA ARG A 151 13.55 -11.40 1.76
C ARG A 151 12.79 -10.47 2.70
N ASP A 152 11.63 -9.96 2.28
CA ASP A 152 10.85 -8.99 3.06
C ASP A 152 10.18 -9.68 4.26
N GLN A 153 9.68 -10.91 4.10
CA GLN A 153 9.07 -11.72 5.16
C GLN A 153 10.04 -12.08 6.28
N ASN A 154 11.26 -12.48 5.92
CA ASN A 154 12.29 -12.85 6.90
C ASN A 154 13.00 -11.64 7.54
N LYS A 155 12.69 -10.42 7.10
CA LYS A 155 13.30 -9.21 7.66
C LYS A 155 12.67 -8.85 9.02
N PRO A 156 13.47 -8.68 10.08
CA PRO A 156 12.99 -8.26 11.40
C PRO A 156 12.25 -6.92 11.34
N LEU A 157 11.16 -6.78 12.09
CA LEU A 157 10.38 -5.54 12.14
C LEU A 157 11.20 -4.35 12.67
N ALA A 158 12.19 -4.59 13.54
CA ALA A 158 13.11 -3.57 14.02
C ALA A 158 13.92 -2.89 12.89
N GLU A 159 14.23 -3.60 11.81
CA GLU A 159 14.86 -2.99 10.63
C GLU A 159 13.90 -2.04 9.89
N TYR A 160 12.59 -2.30 9.93
CA TYR A 160 11.59 -1.39 9.39
C TYR A 160 11.35 -0.19 10.32
N ASP A 161 11.34 -0.39 11.64
CA ASP A 161 11.18 0.71 12.59
C ASP A 161 12.30 1.75 12.47
N THR A 162 13.53 1.29 12.26
CA THR A 162 14.73 2.14 12.09
C THR A 162 14.94 2.63 10.65
N LEU A 163 14.04 2.28 9.73
CA LEU A 163 14.19 2.60 8.31
C LEU A 163 14.03 4.09 8.02
N GLU A 164 15.08 4.69 7.47
CA GLU A 164 15.09 6.06 6.95
C GLU A 164 15.27 6.07 5.41
N GLY A 165 14.79 7.14 4.77
CA GLY A 165 14.93 7.35 3.33
C GLY A 165 14.07 6.42 2.46
N LYS A 166 14.71 5.74 1.49
CA LYS A 166 14.00 4.89 0.51
C LYS A 166 13.46 3.60 1.16
N PRO A 167 12.19 3.23 0.90
CA PRO A 167 11.58 2.02 1.43
C PRO A 167 12.16 0.76 0.78
N PHE A 168 12.08 -0.40 1.45
CA PHE A 168 12.68 -1.64 0.95
C PHE A 168 12.14 -2.12 -0.39
N TRP A 169 10.86 -1.86 -0.68
CA TRP A 169 10.24 -2.23 -1.95
C TRP A 169 10.71 -1.35 -3.14
N LEU A 170 11.38 -0.22 -2.86
CA LEU A 170 12.07 0.62 -3.84
C LEU A 170 13.58 0.33 -3.95
N ARG A 171 14.11 -0.66 -3.21
CA ARG A 171 15.53 -1.04 -3.20
C ARG A 171 15.83 -2.26 -4.06
#